data_AF-A0A9D6CB00-F1
#
_entry.id   AF-A0A9D6CB00-F1
#
_cell.length_a   1.000
_cell.length_b   1.000
_cell.length_c   1.000
_cell.angle_alpha   90.00
_cell.angle_beta   90.00
_cell.angle_gamma   90.00
#
_symmetry.space_group_name_H-M   'P 1'
#
loop_
_entity.id
_entity.type
_entity.pdbx_description
1 polymer ?
#
loop_
_entity_poly.entity_id
_entity_poly.type
_entity_poly.pdbx_seq_one_letter_code
_entity_poly.pdbx_strand_id
1 'polypeptide(L)'
;MNKPQPRLCPPPAPGQQPTADSVKRHPLGVCRVCGAITYRKEAINQRCGRSPRGHRCSGTYATAVRDAIWKRCTRCGGTGKRADSPCIYCRGIGWSLAKPWCF
;
A
#
# COMPACT_ATOMS: atom_id res chain seq x y z
N MET A 1 -20.21 -7.86 50.89
CA MET A 1 -19.07 -7.87 49.94
C MET A 1 -19.60 -7.68 48.52
N ASN A 2 -19.29 -6.58 47.85
CA ASN A 2 -19.56 -6.42 46.40
C ASN A 2 -18.21 -6.35 45.66
N LYS A 3 -17.97 -7.32 44.78
CA LYS A 3 -16.75 -7.40 43.94
C LYS A 3 -16.82 -6.30 42.87
N PRO A 4 -15.77 -5.46 42.69
CA PRO A 4 -15.74 -4.51 41.58
C PRO A 4 -15.59 -5.28 40.25
N GLN A 5 -16.46 -4.98 39.29
CA GLN A 5 -16.38 -5.55 37.94
C GLN A 5 -15.18 -4.97 37.17
N PRO A 6 -14.45 -5.78 36.38
CA PRO A 6 -13.40 -5.25 35.52
C PRO A 6 -14.04 -4.36 34.44
N ARG A 7 -13.49 -3.16 34.24
CA ARG A 7 -13.91 -2.29 33.14
C ARG A 7 -13.55 -2.96 31.82
N LEU A 8 -14.53 -3.58 31.18
CA LEU A 8 -14.41 -4.01 29.79
C LEU A 8 -14.20 -2.73 28.94
N CYS A 9 -13.14 -2.70 28.15
CA CYS A 9 -12.92 -1.62 27.19
C CYS A 9 -14.16 -1.51 26.29
N PRO A 10 -14.64 -0.30 26.00
CA PRO A 10 -15.74 -0.13 25.06
C PRO A 10 -15.33 -0.70 23.69
N PRO A 11 -16.26 -1.31 22.93
CA PRO A 11 -15.98 -1.69 21.55
C PRO A 11 -15.58 -0.44 20.76
N PRO A 12 -14.64 -0.55 19.78
CA PRO A 12 -14.27 0.58 18.96
C PRO A 12 -15.51 1.15 18.27
N ALA A 13 -15.62 2.48 18.24
CA ALA A 13 -16.75 3.21 17.69
C ALA A 13 -17.12 2.73 16.27
N PRO A 14 -18.40 2.79 15.87
CA PRO A 14 -18.85 2.46 14.52
C PRO A 14 -18.35 3.54 13.55
N GLY A 15 -17.10 3.42 13.14
CA GLY A 15 -16.42 4.30 12.21
C GLY A 15 -15.37 3.49 11.47
N GLN A 16 -15.71 3.07 10.26
CA GLN A 16 -14.85 2.41 9.27
C GLN A 16 -14.45 0.96 9.56
N GLN A 17 -15.42 0.05 9.47
CA GLN A 17 -15.10 -1.24 8.85
C GLN A 17 -14.71 -0.96 7.37
N PRO A 18 -13.53 -1.38 6.89
CA PRO A 18 -13.19 -1.24 5.48
C PRO A 18 -14.11 -2.17 4.69
N THR A 19 -15.21 -1.62 4.17
CA THR A 19 -16.03 -2.29 3.17
C THR A 19 -15.14 -2.60 1.97
N ALA A 20 -15.34 -3.76 1.34
CA ALA A 20 -14.50 -4.24 0.22
C ALA A 20 -14.39 -3.24 -0.96
N ASP A 21 -15.28 -2.25 -1.00
CA ASP A 21 -15.30 -1.13 -1.95
C ASP A 21 -14.17 -0.09 -1.76
N SER A 22 -13.56 0.00 -0.57
CA SER A 22 -12.47 0.95 -0.28
C SER A 22 -11.06 0.40 -0.53
N VAL A 23 -10.94 -0.83 -1.06
CA VAL A 23 -9.64 -1.43 -1.38
C VAL A 23 -9.12 -0.84 -2.68
N LYS A 24 -7.94 -0.20 -2.63
CA LYS A 24 -7.31 0.35 -3.85
C LYS A 24 -7.00 -0.78 -4.81
N ARG A 25 -7.06 -0.51 -6.12
CA ARG A 25 -6.51 -1.44 -7.13
C ARG A 25 -5.02 -1.66 -6.87
N HIS A 26 -4.52 -2.85 -7.15
CA HIS A 26 -3.08 -3.11 -7.07
C HIS A 26 -2.35 -2.34 -8.20
N PRO A 27 -1.11 -1.90 -7.98
CA PRO A 27 -0.33 -1.28 -9.05
C PRO A 27 -0.04 -2.26 -10.18
N LEU A 28 0.18 -1.74 -11.39
CA LEU A 28 0.54 -2.55 -12.56
C LEU A 28 2.05 -2.68 -12.72
N GLY A 29 2.81 -1.73 -12.15
CA GLY A 29 4.26 -1.75 -12.23
C GLY A 29 4.94 -0.99 -11.11
N VAL A 30 6.24 -1.26 -10.99
CA VAL A 30 7.14 -0.63 -10.02
C VAL A 30 8.47 -0.33 -10.66
N CYS A 31 9.02 0.85 -10.40
CA CYS A 31 10.37 1.21 -10.79
C CYS A 31 11.36 0.52 -9.85
N ARG A 32 12.24 -0.32 -10.39
CA ARG A 32 13.22 -1.08 -9.60
C ARG A 32 14.31 -0.21 -8.97
N VAL A 33 14.49 1.02 -9.47
CA VAL A 33 15.51 1.95 -8.96
C VAL A 33 14.97 2.78 -7.80
N CYS A 34 13.81 3.42 -7.96
CA CYS A 34 13.28 4.35 -6.94
C CYS A 34 12.06 3.83 -6.18
N GLY A 35 11.52 2.66 -6.54
CA GLY A 35 10.34 2.08 -5.91
C GLY A 35 9.02 2.78 -6.27
N ALA A 36 9.03 3.74 -7.21
CA ALA A 36 7.81 4.39 -7.67
C ALA A 36 6.87 3.38 -8.32
N ILE A 37 5.57 3.50 -8.08
CA ILE A 37 4.56 2.62 -8.68
C ILE A 37 3.85 3.30 -9.86
N THR A 38 3.24 2.50 -10.72
CA THR A 38 2.33 2.99 -11.77
C THR A 38 1.09 2.12 -11.86
N TYR A 39 -0.05 2.76 -12.15
CA TYR A 39 -1.32 2.11 -12.47
C TYR A 39 -1.63 2.13 -13.98
N ARG A 40 -0.79 2.79 -14.78
CA ARG A 40 -0.95 2.89 -16.23
C ARG A 40 -0.19 1.77 -16.93
N LYS A 41 -0.84 1.06 -17.86
CA LYS A 41 -0.22 -0.01 -18.65
C LYS A 41 0.83 0.56 -19.60
N GLU A 42 0.54 1.73 -20.15
CA GLU A 42 1.40 2.46 -21.10
C GLU A 42 2.72 2.91 -20.47
N ALA A 43 2.76 3.05 -19.14
CA ALA A 43 3.98 3.39 -18.41
C ALA A 43 4.88 2.18 -18.15
N ILE A 44 4.40 0.96 -18.35
CA ILE A 44 5.18 -0.26 -18.18
C ILE A 44 6.25 -0.34 -19.26
N ASN A 45 7.45 -0.76 -18.90
CA ASN A 45 8.66 -0.74 -19.73
C ASN A 45 9.08 0.68 -20.19
N GLN A 46 8.42 1.73 -19.70
CA GLN A 46 8.82 3.11 -19.94
C GLN A 46 9.67 3.66 -18.80
N ARG A 47 10.50 4.65 -19.13
CA ARG A 47 11.37 5.33 -18.17
C ARG A 47 10.53 5.93 -17.04
N CYS A 48 11.01 5.77 -15.82
CA CYS A 48 10.35 6.27 -14.64
C CYS A 48 10.21 7.80 -14.71
N GLY A 49 8.98 8.29 -14.65
CA GLY A 49 8.68 9.72 -14.66
C GLY A 49 8.91 10.44 -13.33
N ARG A 50 9.36 9.75 -12.28
CA ARG A 50 9.63 10.36 -10.97
C ARG A 50 11.03 10.96 -10.93
N SER A 51 11.15 12.07 -10.21
CA SER A 51 12.43 12.70 -9.91
C SER A 51 12.75 12.61 -8.41
N PRO A 52 13.10 11.42 -7.89
CA PRO A 52 13.48 11.29 -6.48
C PRO A 52 14.69 12.19 -6.19
N ARG A 53 14.64 12.95 -5.09
CA ARG A 53 15.72 13.87 -4.65
C ARG A 53 16.13 14.90 -5.72
N GLY A 54 15.19 15.37 -6.54
CA GLY A 54 15.43 16.40 -7.54
C GLY A 54 16.03 15.89 -8.86
N HIS A 55 16.54 14.66 -8.91
CA HIS A 55 17.10 14.07 -10.14
C HIS A 55 16.11 13.11 -10.79
N ARG A 56 15.98 13.18 -12.11
CA ARG A 56 15.11 12.26 -12.86
C ARG A 56 15.61 10.82 -12.69
N CYS A 57 14.71 9.94 -12.27
CA CYS A 57 15.04 8.53 -12.08
C CYS A 57 15.57 7.93 -13.39
N SER A 58 16.70 7.22 -13.29
CA SER A 58 17.29 6.46 -14.40
C SER A 58 16.59 5.13 -14.66
N GLY A 59 15.77 4.67 -13.72
CA GLY A 59 15.08 3.39 -13.83
C GLY A 59 13.87 3.40 -14.77
N THR A 60 13.35 2.20 -14.98
CA THR A 60 12.17 1.91 -15.81
C THR A 60 11.10 1.26 -14.93
N TYR A 61 9.82 1.48 -15.24
CA TYR A 61 8.76 0.71 -14.57
C TYR A 61 8.76 -0.71 -15.10
N ALA A 62 9.05 -1.67 -14.21
CA ALA A 62 8.90 -3.07 -14.51
C ALA A 62 7.46 -3.51 -14.28
N THR A 63 7.00 -4.46 -15.09
CA THR A 63 5.72 -5.13 -14.91
C THR A 63 5.67 -5.82 -13.55
N ALA A 64 4.64 -5.49 -12.78
CA ALA A 64 4.28 -6.17 -11.54
C ALA A 64 2.79 -6.51 -11.59
N VAL A 65 2.34 -7.14 -12.69
CA VAL A 65 0.91 -7.37 -12.95
C VAL A 65 0.32 -8.59 -12.25
N ARG A 66 1.13 -9.46 -11.64
CA ARG A 66 0.61 -10.65 -10.95
C ARG A 66 0.29 -10.31 -9.49
N ASP A 67 -0.91 -10.69 -9.03
CA ASP A 67 -1.31 -10.62 -7.61
C ASP A 67 -0.29 -11.32 -6.69
N ALA A 68 0.38 -12.36 -7.17
CA ALA A 68 1.46 -13.03 -6.45
C ALA A 68 2.65 -12.11 -6.08
N ILE A 69 2.83 -10.98 -6.81
CA ILE A 69 3.86 -9.97 -6.55
C ILE A 69 3.32 -8.83 -5.68
N TRP A 70 2.02 -8.56 -5.64
CA TRP A 70 1.44 -7.53 -4.76
C TRP A 70 0.65 -8.14 -3.61
N LYS A 71 1.20 -8.04 -2.41
CA LYS A 71 0.47 -8.36 -1.19
C LYS A 71 -0.30 -7.14 -0.72
N ARG A 72 -1.60 -7.32 -0.49
CA ARG A 72 -2.43 -6.34 0.21
C ARG A 72 -1.78 -6.00 1.54
N CYS A 73 -1.67 -4.71 1.84
CA CYS A 73 -1.07 -4.28 3.10
C CYS A 73 -1.97 -4.69 4.27
N THR A 74 -1.47 -5.60 5.11
CA THR A 74 -2.19 -6.13 6.27
C THR A 74 -2.53 -5.06 7.32
N ARG A 75 -1.76 -3.96 7.36
CA ARG A 75 -1.95 -2.88 8.35
C ARG A 75 -3.09 -1.92 8.01
N CYS A 76 -3.42 -1.75 6.74
CA CYS A 76 -4.52 -0.89 6.29
C CYS A 76 -5.60 -1.63 5.49
N GLY A 77 -5.48 -2.95 5.37
CA GLY A 77 -6.43 -3.76 4.61
C GLY A 77 -6.55 -3.38 3.12
N GLY A 78 -5.54 -2.75 2.53
CA GLY A 78 -5.60 -2.34 1.11
C GLY A 78 -6.08 -0.93 0.83
N THR A 79 -6.53 -0.18 1.84
CA THR A 79 -7.03 1.19 1.66
C THR A 79 -5.91 2.22 1.44
N GLY A 80 -4.70 1.89 1.90
CA GLY A 80 -3.57 2.82 1.93
C GLY A 80 -3.70 3.90 2.99
N LYS A 81 -4.73 3.89 3.84
CA LYS A 81 -4.93 4.86 4.91
C LYS A 81 -5.14 4.14 6.24
N ARG A 82 -4.77 4.80 7.34
CA ARG A 82 -5.16 4.39 8.70
C ARG A 82 -5.75 5.62 9.36
N ALA A 83 -7.04 5.55 9.72
CA ALA A 83 -7.84 6.74 10.05
C ALA A 83 -7.69 7.80 8.94
N ASP A 84 -7.33 9.03 9.30
CA ASP A 84 -7.15 10.14 8.37
C ASP A 84 -5.73 10.30 7.81
N SER A 85 -4.79 9.42 8.19
CA SER A 85 -3.40 9.51 7.75
C SER A 85 -3.03 8.44 6.72
N PRO A 86 -2.09 8.74 5.79
CA PRO A 86 -1.51 7.73 4.92
C PRO A 86 -0.90 6.58 5.73
N CYS A 87 -1.16 5.34 5.34
CA CYS A 87 -0.58 4.20 6.02
C CYS A 87 0.94 4.19 5.81
N ILE A 88 1.71 4.37 6.89
CA ILE A 88 3.18 4.43 6.85
C ILE A 88 3.81 3.14 6.33
N TYR A 89 3.19 1.99 6.59
CA TYR A 89 3.71 0.67 6.24
C TYR A 89 3.71 0.38 4.74
N CYS A 90 2.71 0.90 4.03
CA CYS A 90 2.64 0.83 2.57
C CYS A 90 2.82 2.21 1.91
N ARG A 91 3.21 3.23 2.69
CA ARG A 91 3.37 4.63 2.25
C ARG A 91 2.17 5.17 1.46
N GLY A 92 0.95 4.85 1.90
CA GLY A 92 -0.26 5.31 1.22
C GLY A 92 -0.77 4.41 0.07
N ILE A 93 -0.01 3.39 -0.33
CA ILE A 93 -0.28 2.61 -1.55
C ILE A 93 -1.44 1.63 -1.35
N GLY A 94 -1.57 1.06 -0.15
CA GLY A 94 -2.50 -0.05 0.13
C GLY A 94 -1.92 -1.42 -0.19
N TRP A 95 -0.82 -1.47 -0.93
CA TRP A 95 -0.17 -2.70 -1.38
C TRP A 95 1.32 -2.67 -1.10
N SER A 96 1.93 -3.85 -1.00
CA SER A 96 3.34 -4.06 -0.75
C SER A 96 3.85 -5.15 -1.70
N LEU A 97 5.10 -5.04 -2.17
CA LEU A 97 5.69 -6.08 -3.00
C LEU A 97 5.95 -7.34 -2.15
N ALA A 98 5.51 -8.47 -2.66
CA ALA A 98 5.46 -9.75 -1.96
C ALA A 98 6.83 -10.40 -1.72
N LYS A 99 7.84 -9.96 -2.48
CA LYS A 99 9.24 -10.36 -2.33
C LYS A 99 10.17 -9.18 -2.64
N PRO A 100 11.30 -9.05 -1.91
CA PRO A 100 12.45 -8.37 -2.47
C PRO A 100 12.84 -9.15 -3.73
N TRP A 101 12.96 -8.45 -4.84
CA TRP A 101 13.53 -9.01 -6.06
C TRP A 101 14.94 -9.44 -5.69
N CYS A 102 15.19 -10.74 -5.54
CA CYS A 102 16.56 -11.24 -5.53
C CYS A 102 17.11 -10.97 -6.93
N PHE A 103 18.12 -10.09 -6.99
CA PHE A 103 18.96 -9.89 -8.16
C PHE A 103 19.92 -11.07 -8.31
#